data_AF-A0A078I1A3-F1
#
_entry.id   AF-A0A078I1A3-F1
#
_cell.length_a   1.000
_cell.length_b   1.000
_cell.length_c   1.000
_cell.angle_alpha   90.00
_cell.angle_beta   90.00
_cell.angle_gamma   90.00
#
_symmetry.space_group_name_H-M   'P 1'
#
loop_
_entity.id
_entity.type
_entity.pdbx_description
1 polymer ?
#
loop_
_entity_poly.entity_id
_entity_poly.type
_entity_poly.pdbx_seq_one_letter_code
_entity_poly.pdbx_strand_id
1 'polypeptide(L)'
;MVNPKMVGGGLFLNATSGTHIYFDKATTAGESLFYRLVAQDTGLTPAAPLQRGYAKVEYLSIAELTDFFLTAPSQEIDFICTGRVTGIKMDKGWCYVSCSHCAKKLQLTVASFTCLSCNNTNAVSVLRYRVEVSVADETGEALFVCIDGVMTKLHNMRAYEAGHLLAGDGVNPEKTQAPPFVTDMELWKVIPTHSR
;
A
#
# COMPACT_ATOMS: atom_id res chain seq x y z
N MET A 1 6.92 1.52 22.80
CA MET A 1 6.90 1.43 24.29
C MET A 1 6.41 0.04 24.64
N VAL A 2 7.20 -0.75 25.36
CA VAL A 2 6.81 -2.14 25.70
C VAL A 2 5.84 -2.09 26.88
N ASN A 3 4.71 -2.80 26.78
CA ASN A 3 3.68 -2.84 27.83
C ASN A 3 3.76 -4.16 28.61
N PRO A 4 4.38 -4.19 29.81
CA PRO A 4 4.44 -5.38 30.64
C PRO A 4 3.07 -5.72 31.25
N LYS A 5 2.69 -7.00 31.23
CA LYS A 5 1.49 -7.56 31.85
C LYS A 5 1.82 -8.83 32.63
N MET A 6 1.31 -8.94 33.84
CA MET A 6 1.37 -10.19 34.61
C MET A 6 0.13 -11.04 34.29
N VAL A 7 0.33 -12.27 33.81
CA VAL A 7 -0.77 -13.22 33.53
C VAL A 7 -0.39 -14.57 34.11
N GLY A 8 -1.22 -15.13 35.00
CA GLY A 8 -0.97 -16.43 35.62
C GLY A 8 0.37 -16.54 36.36
N GLY A 9 0.86 -15.42 36.92
CA GLY A 9 2.16 -15.36 37.61
C GLY A 9 3.38 -15.17 36.70
N GLY A 10 3.22 -15.26 35.37
CA GLY A 10 4.26 -14.95 34.40
C GLY A 10 4.23 -13.49 33.95
N LEU A 11 5.42 -12.90 33.73
CA LEU A 11 5.57 -11.58 33.11
C LEU A 11 5.54 -11.73 31.59
N PHE A 12 4.63 -11.01 30.95
CA PHE A 12 4.47 -10.94 29.50
C PHE A 12 4.73 -9.52 29.02
N LEU A 13 5.40 -9.37 27.89
CA LEU A 13 5.68 -8.07 27.28
C LEU A 13 4.90 -7.96 25.98
N ASN A 14 4.02 -6.96 25.87
CA ASN A 14 3.30 -6.69 24.63
C ASN A 14 3.94 -5.52 23.88
N ALA A 15 4.10 -5.68 22.56
CA ALA A 15 4.53 -4.63 21.64
C ALA A 15 3.32 -4.04 20.90
N THR A 16 3.29 -2.71 20.76
CA THR A 16 2.35 -2.01 19.86
C THR A 16 3.03 -1.70 18.53
N SER A 17 2.29 -1.22 17.52
CA SER A 17 2.84 -0.85 16.20
C SER A 17 3.96 0.20 16.26
N GLY A 18 4.03 1.01 17.32
CA GLY A 18 5.13 1.96 17.57
C GLY A 18 6.25 1.39 18.46
N THR A 19 6.36 0.07 18.61
CA THR A 19 7.40 -0.56 19.42
C THR A 19 8.47 -1.17 18.54
N HIS A 20 9.67 -0.60 18.62
CA HIS A 20 10.85 -1.09 17.94
C HIS A 20 11.77 -1.74 18.98
N ILE A 21 12.20 -2.98 18.71
CA ILE A 21 13.16 -3.71 19.53
C ILE A 21 14.48 -3.70 18.77
N TYR A 22 15.50 -3.07 19.34
CA TYR A 22 16.82 -2.97 18.73
C TYR A 22 17.78 -3.93 19.41
N PHE A 23 18.46 -4.74 18.62
CA PHE A 23 19.59 -5.55 19.07
C PHE A 23 20.86 -4.84 18.62
N ASP A 24 21.32 -3.91 19.45
CA ASP A 24 22.50 -3.11 19.14
C ASP A 24 23.74 -3.65 19.88
N LYS A 25 24.81 -3.89 19.11
CA LYS A 25 26.14 -4.26 19.62
C LYS A 25 27.05 -3.06 19.88
N ALA A 26 26.65 -1.86 19.46
CA ALA A 26 27.44 -0.65 19.57
C ALA A 26 27.44 -0.05 20.98
N THR A 27 26.57 -0.53 21.87
CA THR A 27 26.59 -0.18 23.29
C THR A 27 27.25 -1.27 24.11
N THR A 28 28.05 -0.91 25.11
CA THR A 28 28.73 -1.86 26.01
C THR A 28 27.75 -2.81 26.71
N ALA A 29 26.54 -2.34 27.03
CA ALA A 29 25.48 -3.17 27.60
C ALA A 29 24.97 -4.21 26.58
N GLY A 30 24.70 -3.80 25.35
CA GLY A 30 24.23 -4.69 24.27
C GLY A 30 25.30 -5.69 23.81
N GLU A 31 26.56 -5.28 23.76
CA GLU A 31 27.71 -6.15 23.47
C GLU A 31 27.86 -7.25 24.52
N SER A 32 27.82 -6.91 25.82
CA SER A 32 27.95 -7.88 26.91
C SER A 32 26.81 -8.91 26.93
N LEU A 33 25.59 -8.49 26.58
CA LEU A 33 24.42 -9.35 26.53
C LEU A 33 24.46 -10.26 25.30
N PHE A 34 24.89 -9.72 24.15
CA PHE A 34 25.07 -10.46 22.91
C PHE A 34 26.09 -11.59 23.08
N TYR A 35 27.28 -11.30 23.62
CA TYR A 35 28.28 -12.33 23.86
C TYR A 35 27.85 -13.37 24.89
N ARG A 36 27.09 -12.99 25.92
CA ARG A 36 26.49 -13.95 26.87
C ARG A 36 25.47 -14.87 26.21
N LEU A 37 24.62 -14.35 25.31
CA LEU A 37 23.61 -15.15 24.60
C LEU A 37 24.24 -16.12 23.60
N VAL A 38 25.33 -15.71 22.95
CA VAL A 38 26.05 -16.54 21.98
C VAL A 38 26.98 -17.56 22.66
N ALA A 39 27.51 -17.24 23.84
CA ALA A 39 28.40 -18.14 24.59
C ALA A 39 27.66 -19.16 25.47
N GLN A 40 26.37 -18.94 25.79
CA GLN A 40 25.56 -19.93 26.50
C GLN A 40 24.99 -20.95 25.51
N ASP A 41 25.74 -22.02 25.29
CA ASP A 41 25.14 -23.28 24.86
C ASP A 41 24.27 -23.78 26.03
N THR A 42 22.99 -23.43 26.03
CA THR A 42 22.09 -23.68 27.16
C THR A 42 21.75 -25.16 27.33
N GLY A 43 22.19 -26.04 26.42
CA GLY A 43 21.85 -27.47 26.42
C GLY A 43 20.35 -27.74 26.32
N LEU A 44 19.54 -26.69 26.12
CA LEU A 44 18.11 -26.77 25.91
C LEU A 44 17.88 -27.10 24.44
N THR A 45 17.12 -28.15 24.20
CA THR A 45 16.62 -28.46 22.85
C THR A 45 15.99 -27.19 22.28
N PRO A 46 16.40 -26.74 21.08
CA PRO A 46 15.76 -25.61 20.43
C PRO A 46 14.26 -25.85 20.45
N ALA A 47 13.50 -24.98 21.11
CA ALA A 47 12.06 -24.99 20.96
C ALA A 47 11.81 -24.93 19.46
N ALA A 48 11.07 -25.93 18.94
CA ALA A 48 10.87 -26.23 17.53
C ALA A 48 10.90 -24.96 16.67
N PRO A 49 11.50 -24.99 15.45
CA PRO A 49 11.62 -23.80 14.64
C PRO A 49 10.22 -23.18 14.51
N LEU A 50 10.00 -22.06 15.21
CA LEU A 50 8.91 -21.14 14.96
C LEU A 50 9.23 -20.42 13.65
N GLN A 51 9.45 -21.20 12.60
CA GLN A 51 9.30 -20.78 11.23
C GLN A 51 7.79 -20.64 10.99
N ARG A 52 7.25 -19.56 11.54
CA ARG A 52 6.04 -18.97 11.00
C ARG A 52 6.34 -17.50 10.74
N GLY A 53 7.01 -17.31 9.60
CA GLY A 53 6.82 -16.18 8.70
C GLY A 53 7.04 -14.80 9.27
N TYR A 54 8.28 -14.44 9.61
CA TYR A 54 8.77 -13.21 9.01
C TYR A 54 9.36 -13.64 7.67
N ALA A 55 8.53 -13.63 6.63
CA ALA A 55 9.07 -13.71 5.28
C ALA A 55 10.07 -12.57 5.18
N LYS A 56 11.33 -12.89 4.85
CA LYS A 56 12.26 -11.89 4.35
C LYS A 56 11.47 -11.17 3.24
N VAL A 57 11.23 -9.87 3.41
CA VAL A 57 10.60 -9.06 2.36
C VAL A 57 11.58 -9.09 1.20
N GLU A 58 11.32 -9.93 0.22
CA GLU A 58 12.07 -9.96 -1.01
C GLU A 58 11.60 -8.77 -1.83
N TYR A 59 12.51 -7.83 -2.04
CA TYR A 59 12.30 -6.72 -2.95
C TYR A 59 12.46 -7.26 -4.36
N LEU A 60 11.42 -7.07 -5.17
CA LEU A 60 11.50 -7.40 -6.59
C LEU A 60 11.78 -6.12 -7.38
N SER A 61 12.65 -6.26 -8.37
CA SER A 61 12.82 -5.27 -9.42
C SER A 61 11.59 -5.24 -10.33
N ILE A 62 11.45 -4.15 -11.08
CA ILE A 62 10.32 -3.99 -12.00
C ILE A 62 10.38 -5.02 -13.14
N ALA A 63 11.57 -5.39 -13.59
CA ALA A 63 11.73 -6.46 -14.58
C ALA A 63 11.24 -7.82 -14.04
N GLU A 64 11.62 -8.17 -12.81
CA GLU A 64 11.17 -9.43 -12.16
C GLU A 64 9.66 -9.45 -11.95
N LEU A 65 9.07 -8.32 -11.51
CA LEU A 65 7.62 -8.19 -11.41
C LEU A 65 6.94 -8.41 -12.76
N THR A 66 7.46 -7.76 -13.80
CA THR A 66 6.90 -7.85 -15.15
C THR A 66 6.97 -9.27 -15.69
N ASP A 67 8.12 -9.95 -15.53
CA ASP A 67 8.28 -11.36 -15.92
C ASP A 67 7.32 -12.27 -15.16
N PHE A 68 7.16 -12.05 -13.85
CA PHE A 68 6.20 -12.79 -13.03
C PHE A 68 4.77 -12.62 -13.56
N PHE A 69 4.33 -11.39 -13.85
CA PHE A 69 2.99 -11.13 -14.38
C PHE A 69 2.73 -11.79 -15.75
N LEU A 70 3.77 -12.01 -16.55
CA LEU A 70 3.65 -12.63 -17.87
C LEU A 70 3.66 -14.16 -17.82
N THR A 71 4.34 -14.75 -16.83
CA THR A 71 4.63 -16.19 -16.79
C THR A 71 3.83 -16.95 -15.74
N ALA A 72 3.41 -16.29 -14.66
CA ALA A 72 2.71 -16.93 -13.55
C ALA A 72 1.19 -17.10 -13.84
N PRO A 73 0.56 -18.15 -13.27
CA PRO A 73 -0.90 -18.27 -13.32
C PRO A 73 -1.56 -17.13 -12.53
N SER A 74 -2.80 -16.78 -12.91
CA SER A 74 -3.57 -15.73 -12.22
C SER A 74 -3.79 -16.06 -10.75
N GLN A 75 -3.23 -15.25 -9.86
CA GLN A 75 -3.35 -15.39 -8.42
C GLN A 75 -3.20 -14.02 -7.74
N GLU A 76 -3.71 -13.90 -6.51
CA GLU A 76 -3.59 -12.70 -5.69
C GLU A 76 -2.32 -12.79 -4.84
N ILE A 77 -1.35 -11.93 -5.13
CA ILE A 77 -0.05 -11.88 -4.44
C ILE A 77 0.32 -10.43 -4.17
N ASP A 78 0.91 -10.20 -3.00
CA ASP A 78 1.50 -8.93 -2.62
C ASP A 78 3.01 -8.92 -2.91
N PHE A 79 3.49 -7.85 -3.54
CA PHE A 79 4.90 -7.60 -3.79
C PHE A 79 5.34 -6.26 -3.24
N ILE A 80 6.63 -6.15 -2.97
CA ILE A 80 7.27 -4.88 -2.61
C ILE A 80 8.35 -4.60 -3.65
N CYS A 81 8.25 -3.44 -4.28
CA CYS A 81 9.27 -2.91 -5.18
C CYS A 81 9.52 -1.44 -4.86
N THR A 82 10.69 -0.96 -5.25
CA THR A 82 11.07 0.45 -5.19
C THR A 82 11.31 0.96 -6.58
N GLY A 83 10.70 2.10 -6.91
CA GLY A 83 10.90 2.77 -8.17
C GLY A 83 10.52 4.23 -8.07
N ARG A 84 10.90 4.99 -9.08
CA ARG A 84 10.55 6.41 -9.23
C ARG A 84 9.32 6.52 -10.12
N VAL A 85 8.37 7.37 -9.72
CA VAL A 85 7.28 7.76 -10.61
C VAL A 85 7.85 8.51 -11.81
N THR A 86 7.61 8.00 -13.01
CA THR A 86 8.09 8.57 -14.28
C THR A 86 7.00 9.28 -15.06
N GLY A 87 5.75 8.97 -14.79
CA GLY A 87 4.62 9.56 -15.49
C GLY A 87 3.28 9.19 -14.88
N ILE A 88 2.26 9.97 -15.17
CA ILE A 88 0.88 9.66 -14.83
C ILE A 88 0.05 9.60 -16.12
N LYS A 89 -0.69 8.51 -16.29
CA LYS A 89 -1.55 8.28 -17.44
C LYS A 89 -2.97 8.75 -17.13
N MET A 90 -3.44 9.72 -17.91
CA MET A 90 -4.75 10.37 -17.72
C MET A 90 -5.77 10.02 -18.81
N ASP A 91 -5.43 9.16 -19.76
CA ASP A 91 -6.29 8.75 -20.87
C ASP A 91 -7.60 8.10 -20.40
N LYS A 92 -7.58 7.43 -19.25
CA LYS A 92 -8.76 6.81 -18.62
C LYS A 92 -9.38 7.64 -17.50
N GLY A 93 -8.91 8.88 -17.31
CA GLY A 93 -9.28 9.75 -16.20
C GLY A 93 -8.60 9.35 -14.87
N TRP A 94 -8.82 10.19 -13.86
CA TRP A 94 -8.22 10.03 -12.51
C TRP A 94 -9.17 9.38 -11.50
N CYS A 95 -10.45 9.27 -11.84
CA CYS A 95 -11.50 8.73 -10.99
C CYS A 95 -12.57 8.00 -11.80
N TYR A 96 -13.41 7.24 -11.10
CA TYR A 96 -14.57 6.59 -11.68
C TYR A 96 -15.76 6.62 -10.70
N VAL A 97 -16.97 6.64 -11.24
CA VAL A 97 -18.20 6.53 -10.46
C VAL A 97 -18.54 5.05 -10.25
N SER A 98 -18.83 4.70 -9.00
CA SER A 98 -18.86 3.31 -8.57
C SER A 98 -20.00 3.03 -7.59
N CYS A 99 -20.44 1.77 -7.54
CA CYS A 99 -21.53 1.34 -6.67
C CYS A 99 -21.10 1.47 -5.21
N SER A 100 -21.93 2.09 -4.36
CA SER A 100 -21.69 2.16 -2.92
C SER A 100 -21.56 0.77 -2.27
N HIS A 101 -22.30 -0.22 -2.80
CA HIS A 101 -22.36 -1.57 -2.23
C HIS A 101 -21.24 -2.50 -2.69
N CYS A 102 -20.93 -2.57 -4.00
CA CYS A 102 -19.99 -3.57 -4.54
C CYS A 102 -18.71 -2.97 -5.15
N ALA A 103 -18.53 -1.65 -5.05
CA ALA A 103 -17.39 -0.88 -5.56
C ALA A 103 -17.08 -0.97 -7.07
N LYS A 104 -17.87 -1.71 -7.84
CA LYS A 104 -17.74 -1.81 -9.30
C LYS A 104 -18.24 -0.54 -9.99
N LYS A 105 -17.66 -0.26 -11.15
CA LYS A 105 -18.01 0.90 -11.98
C LYS A 105 -19.49 0.87 -12.36
N LEU A 106 -20.15 2.02 -12.23
CA LEU A 106 -21.56 2.21 -12.58
C LEU A 106 -21.69 2.60 -14.06
N GLN A 107 -22.80 2.20 -14.68
CA GLN A 107 -23.21 2.75 -15.97
C GLN A 107 -24.08 3.98 -15.73
N LEU A 108 -23.67 5.11 -16.30
CA LEU A 108 -24.44 6.33 -16.29
C LEU A 108 -25.53 6.28 -17.36
N THR A 109 -26.78 6.45 -16.97
CA THR A 109 -27.90 6.74 -17.88
C THR A 109 -28.26 8.22 -17.79
N VAL A 110 -29.24 8.67 -18.56
CA VAL A 110 -29.67 10.09 -18.59
C VAL A 110 -30.14 10.59 -17.22
N ALA A 111 -30.68 9.70 -16.36
CA ALA A 111 -31.29 10.10 -15.08
C ALA A 111 -30.82 9.29 -13.86
N SER A 112 -30.12 8.17 -14.04
CA SER A 112 -29.72 7.31 -12.92
C SER A 112 -28.39 6.58 -13.16
N PHE A 113 -27.85 6.02 -12.09
CA PHE A 113 -26.74 5.09 -12.16
C PHE A 113 -27.22 3.64 -12.04
N THR A 114 -26.78 2.80 -12.97
CA THR A 114 -27.06 1.37 -12.97
C THR A 114 -25.84 0.57 -12.56
N CYS A 115 -25.99 -0.27 -11.54
CA CYS A 115 -25.02 -1.29 -11.16
C CYS A 115 -25.41 -2.64 -11.77
N LEU A 116 -24.72 -3.07 -12.82
CA LEU A 116 -24.97 -4.37 -13.45
C LEU A 116 -24.68 -5.54 -12.51
N SER A 117 -23.64 -5.43 -11.67
CA SER A 117 -23.28 -6.50 -10.75
C SER A 117 -24.23 -6.68 -9.57
N CYS A 118 -24.96 -5.64 -9.19
CA CYS A 118 -26.01 -5.73 -8.17
C CYS A 118 -27.41 -5.85 -8.78
N ASN A 119 -27.51 -5.82 -10.12
CA ASN A 119 -28.78 -5.69 -10.83
C ASN A 119 -29.68 -4.56 -10.28
N ASN A 120 -29.09 -3.39 -10.01
CA ASN A 120 -29.78 -2.23 -9.44
C ASN A 120 -29.70 -1.03 -10.39
N THR A 121 -30.85 -0.58 -10.89
CA THR A 121 -30.98 0.55 -11.85
C THR A 121 -31.01 1.94 -11.21
N ASN A 122 -31.06 1.99 -9.88
CA ASN A 122 -31.00 3.21 -9.10
C ASN A 122 -29.95 3.06 -7.99
N ALA A 123 -28.75 2.69 -8.41
CA ALA A 123 -27.64 2.47 -7.50
C ALA A 123 -27.12 3.79 -6.93
N VAL A 124 -26.86 3.81 -5.62
CA VAL A 124 -26.17 4.93 -4.98
C VAL A 124 -24.72 4.94 -5.46
N SER A 125 -24.30 6.09 -5.96
CA SER A 125 -22.97 6.30 -6.53
C SER A 125 -21.98 6.84 -5.51
N VAL A 126 -20.72 6.44 -5.66
CA VAL A 126 -19.57 6.94 -4.92
C VAL A 126 -18.45 7.22 -5.92
N LEU A 127 -17.85 8.40 -5.86
CA LEU A 127 -16.67 8.74 -6.65
C LEU A 127 -15.43 8.10 -6.00
N ARG A 128 -14.60 7.41 -6.79
CA ARG A 128 -13.40 6.70 -6.31
C ARG A 128 -12.19 7.01 -7.19
N TYR A 129 -11.00 7.12 -6.60
CA TYR A 129 -9.77 7.28 -7.38
C TYR A 129 -9.42 6.02 -8.18
N ARG A 130 -8.86 6.23 -9.37
CA ARG A 130 -8.19 5.23 -10.20
C ARG A 130 -7.14 5.95 -11.03
N VAL A 131 -5.93 6.06 -10.50
CA VAL A 131 -4.83 6.78 -11.15
C VAL A 131 -3.82 5.78 -11.69
N GLU A 132 -3.54 5.85 -12.99
CA GLU A 132 -2.53 5.02 -13.63
C GLU A 132 -1.17 5.72 -13.57
N VAL A 133 -0.18 5.08 -12.95
CA VAL A 133 1.13 5.67 -12.66
C VAL A 133 2.22 4.79 -13.27
N SER A 134 3.06 5.38 -14.11
CA SER A 134 4.29 4.76 -14.59
C SER A 134 5.37 4.86 -13.52
N VAL A 135 5.96 3.73 -13.18
CA VAL A 135 7.03 3.61 -12.20
C VAL A 135 8.21 2.91 -12.85
N ALA A 136 9.41 3.46 -12.71
CA ALA A 136 10.64 2.89 -13.25
C ALA A 136 11.71 2.70 -12.17
N ASP A 137 12.50 1.65 -12.32
CA ASP A 137 13.74 1.40 -11.60
C ASP A 137 14.90 1.26 -12.62
N GLU A 138 16.04 0.74 -12.17
CA GLU A 138 17.19 0.50 -13.05
C GLU A 138 17.02 -0.68 -14.03
N THR A 139 16.01 -1.51 -13.81
CA THR A 139 15.76 -2.74 -14.58
C THR A 139 14.63 -2.58 -15.61
N GLY A 140 13.69 -1.67 -15.40
CA GLY A 140 12.59 -1.44 -16.32
C GLY A 140 11.57 -0.40 -15.86
N GLU A 141 10.45 -0.33 -16.59
CA GLU A 141 9.31 0.53 -16.31
C GLU A 141 8.01 -0.29 -16.39
N ALA A 142 7.11 -0.08 -15.43
CA ALA A 142 5.80 -0.73 -15.38
C ALA A 142 4.69 0.26 -15.00
N LEU A 143 3.45 -0.12 -15.32
CA LEU A 143 2.26 0.66 -15.02
C LEU A 143 1.56 0.10 -13.78
N PHE A 144 1.36 0.95 -12.77
CA PHE A 144 0.64 0.65 -11.55
C PHE A 144 -0.69 1.41 -11.52
N VAL A 145 -1.67 0.89 -10.77
CA VAL A 145 -2.95 1.56 -10.55
C VAL A 145 -3.10 1.91 -9.08
N CYS A 146 -3.05 3.20 -8.76
CA CYS A 146 -3.34 3.70 -7.43
C CYS A 146 -4.86 3.83 -7.26
N ILE A 147 -5.43 2.92 -6.46
CA ILE A 147 -6.87 2.87 -6.16
C ILE A 147 -7.25 3.76 -4.97
N ASP A 148 -8.55 4.02 -4.84
CA ASP A 148 -9.18 4.94 -3.89
C ASP A 148 -8.57 4.99 -2.48
N GLY A 149 -8.42 3.84 -1.84
CA GLY A 149 -7.90 3.77 -0.47
C GLY A 149 -6.43 4.20 -0.36
N VAL A 150 -5.62 3.95 -1.39
CA VAL A 150 -4.20 4.36 -1.43
C VAL A 150 -4.13 5.87 -1.64
N MET A 151 -4.82 6.39 -2.66
CA MET A 151 -4.82 7.82 -2.99
C MET A 151 -5.38 8.68 -1.85
N THR A 152 -6.45 8.21 -1.19
CA THR A 152 -7.04 8.93 -0.05
C THR A 152 -6.07 9.04 1.11
N LYS A 153 -5.35 7.95 1.44
CA LYS A 153 -4.33 7.98 2.50
C LYS A 153 -3.16 8.88 2.13
N LEU A 154 -2.77 8.84 0.87
CA LEU A 154 -1.59 9.51 0.35
C LEU A 154 -1.76 11.04 0.33
N HIS A 155 -2.94 11.53 -0.08
CA HIS A 155 -3.21 12.97 -0.17
C HIS A 155 -4.10 13.49 0.97
N ASN A 156 -4.56 12.63 1.86
CA ASN A 156 -5.51 12.95 2.92
C ASN A 156 -6.78 13.66 2.40
N MET A 157 -7.27 13.23 1.24
CA MET A 157 -8.42 13.81 0.57
C MET A 157 -9.20 12.72 -0.16
N ARG A 158 -10.52 12.72 -0.04
CA ARG A 158 -11.38 11.75 -0.72
C ARG A 158 -11.63 12.19 -2.16
N ALA A 159 -11.87 11.23 -3.05
CA ALA A 159 -12.10 11.53 -4.47
C ALA A 159 -13.27 12.51 -4.67
N TYR A 160 -14.36 12.40 -3.91
CA TYR A 160 -15.49 13.32 -4.01
C TYR A 160 -15.12 14.76 -3.65
N GLU A 161 -14.23 14.95 -2.66
CA GLU A 161 -13.78 16.29 -2.22
C GLU A 161 -12.94 16.91 -3.31
N ALA A 162 -12.00 16.13 -3.86
CA ALA A 162 -11.19 16.54 -5.00
C ALA A 162 -12.04 16.88 -6.23
N GLY A 163 -13.06 16.06 -6.51
CA GLY A 163 -13.98 16.28 -7.63
C GLY A 163 -14.79 17.55 -7.46
N HIS A 164 -15.30 17.82 -6.25
CA HIS A 164 -16.08 19.02 -5.95
C HIS A 164 -15.25 20.31 -6.03
N LEU A 165 -13.95 20.24 -5.73
CA LEU A 165 -13.05 21.38 -5.89
C LEU A 165 -12.80 21.76 -7.37
N LEU A 166 -12.90 20.78 -8.28
CA LEU A 166 -12.57 20.96 -9.69
C LEU A 166 -13.80 21.18 -10.58
N ALA A 167 -14.92 20.56 -10.21
CA ALA A 167 -16.15 20.56 -10.99
C ALA A 167 -17.24 21.30 -10.20
N GLY A 168 -17.88 22.29 -10.84
CA GLY A 168 -19.13 22.86 -10.35
C GLY A 168 -20.25 21.81 -10.34
N ASP A 169 -21.33 22.09 -9.62
CA ASP A 169 -22.47 21.19 -9.51
C ASP A 169 -22.97 20.72 -10.88
N GLY A 170 -23.11 19.39 -11.03
CA GLY A 170 -23.62 18.77 -12.26
C GLY A 170 -22.58 18.43 -13.34
N VAL A 171 -21.30 18.74 -13.13
CA VAL A 171 -20.22 18.31 -14.04
C VAL A 171 -19.81 16.86 -13.73
N ASN A 172 -19.66 16.02 -14.77
CA ASN A 172 -19.18 14.65 -14.60
C ASN A 172 -17.67 14.66 -14.25
N PRO A 173 -17.27 14.26 -13.02
CA PRO A 173 -15.87 14.29 -12.58
C PRO A 173 -14.98 13.36 -13.41
N GLU A 174 -15.51 12.28 -14.00
CA GLU A 174 -14.72 11.37 -14.87
C GLU A 174 -14.22 12.07 -16.15
N LYS A 175 -14.80 13.23 -16.51
CA LYS A 175 -14.42 14.02 -17.69
C LYS A 175 -13.61 15.27 -17.36
N THR A 176 -13.28 15.47 -16.08
CA THR A 176 -12.51 16.62 -15.64
C THR A 176 -11.01 16.38 -15.77
N GLN A 177 -10.23 17.45 -15.80
CA GLN A 177 -8.79 17.33 -15.55
C GLN A 177 -8.55 16.84 -14.13
N ALA A 178 -7.43 16.14 -13.91
CA ALA A 178 -7.07 15.67 -12.59
C ALA A 178 -6.67 16.84 -11.68
N PRO A 179 -6.85 16.71 -10.34
CA PRO A 179 -6.36 17.70 -9.40
C PRO A 179 -4.84 17.88 -9.50
N PRO A 180 -4.30 19.09 -9.24
CA PRO A 180 -2.85 19.34 -9.29
C PRO A 180 -2.04 18.36 -8.43
N PHE A 181 -2.51 18.03 -7.22
CA PHE A 181 -1.81 17.08 -6.35
C PHE A 181 -1.72 15.67 -6.93
N VAL A 182 -2.61 15.29 -7.86
CA VAL A 182 -2.51 14.04 -8.61
C VAL A 182 -1.46 14.20 -9.70
N THR A 183 -1.53 15.25 -10.52
CA THR A 183 -0.58 15.49 -11.62
C THR A 183 0.85 15.71 -11.15
N ASP A 184 1.02 16.22 -9.93
CA ASP A 184 2.34 16.53 -9.35
C ASP A 184 3.04 15.30 -8.74
N MET A 185 2.42 14.11 -8.76
CA MET A 185 3.06 12.88 -8.26
C MET A 185 4.34 12.53 -9.03
N GLU A 186 4.51 13.00 -10.27
CA GLU A 186 5.75 12.86 -11.05
C GLU A 186 6.94 13.61 -10.45
N LEU A 187 6.67 14.64 -9.63
CA LEU A 187 7.69 15.47 -9.01
C LEU A 187 8.17 14.91 -7.67
N TRP A 188 7.60 13.79 -7.21
CA TRP A 188 7.97 13.19 -5.95
C TRP A 188 9.34 12.53 -6.03
N LYS A 189 10.28 13.13 -5.32
CA LYS A 189 11.58 12.52 -5.08
C LYS A 189 11.39 11.45 -4.01
N VAL A 190 11.68 10.20 -4.36
CA VAL A 190 11.93 9.15 -3.38
C VAL A 190 13.06 9.65 -2.50
N ILE A 191 12.76 10.02 -1.25
CA ILE A 191 13.80 10.25 -0.24
C ILE A 191 14.35 8.86 0.05
N PRO A 192 15.62 8.55 -0.27
CA PRO A 192 16.16 7.24 0.04
C PRO A 192 16.12 7.05 1.55
N THR A 193 15.27 6.15 2.04
CA THR A 193 15.32 5.69 3.43
C THR A 193 16.48 4.70 3.57
N HIS A 194 17.69 5.18 3.33
CA HIS A 194 18.93 4.61 3.86
C HIS A 194 20.01 5.69 3.84
N SER A 195 20.19 6.35 4.98
CA SER A 195 21.47 6.97 5.33
C SER A 195 21.79 6.66 6.79
N ARG A 196 22.60 5.61 6.93
CA ARG A 196 23.38 5.12 8.09
C ARG A 196 22.64 4.71 9.36
#